data_AF-A0AA88RDP4-F1
#
_entry.id   AF-A0AA88RDP4-F1
#
_cell.length_a   1.000
_cell.length_b   1.000
_cell.length_c   1.000
_cell.angle_alpha   90.00
_cell.angle_beta   90.00
_cell.angle_gamma   90.00
#
_symmetry.space_group_name_H-M   'P 1'
#
loop_
_entity.id
_entity.type
_entity.pdbx_description
1 polymer ?
#
loop_
_entity_poly.entity_id
_entity_poly.type
_entity_poly.pdbx_seq_one_letter_code
_entity_poly.pdbx_strand_id
1 'polypeptide(L)'
;MVTILHECGFYPVRGIENLEDRGLLSVDDSNKLRMHQLLQQMGKEIIRQKAPDEPGKRCRLWRHEDSLNVLKENTVLKFLKILNLSHSRDLTETPDFFRFPNLEKVILKGCYGLVEVHESIGDLETSLISLNLKGCKRLRKLPRTIDRLKVLETLIISGWSSLDRLPEDIRMIVSLRVFLVDGVDLGLLFRTWKEETS
;
A
#
# COMPACT_ATOMS: atom_id res chain seq x y z
N MET A 1 12.88 -5.00 -11.46
CA MET A 1 12.59 -3.94 -10.48
C MET A 1 13.38 -2.67 -10.79
N VAL A 2 14.67 -2.78 -11.15
CA VAL A 2 15.52 -1.66 -11.62
C VAL A 2 15.01 -1.02 -12.92
N THR A 3 14.48 -1.82 -13.87
CA THR A 3 13.90 -1.34 -15.13
C THR A 3 12.63 -0.50 -14.95
N ILE A 4 11.73 -0.92 -14.06
CA ILE A 4 10.47 -0.17 -13.76
C ILE A 4 10.80 1.21 -13.21
N LEU A 5 11.80 1.30 -12.33
CA LEU A 5 12.23 2.56 -11.74
C LEU A 5 12.87 3.53 -12.73
N HIS A 6 13.53 3.00 -13.77
CA HIS A 6 14.12 3.78 -14.86
C HIS A 6 13.03 4.34 -15.81
N GLU A 7 12.00 3.54 -16.13
CA GLU A 7 10.82 3.99 -16.88
C GLU A 7 10.01 5.04 -16.11
N CYS A 8 10.19 5.10 -14.78
CA CYS A 8 9.51 6.00 -13.89
C CYS A 8 10.16 7.40 -13.73
N GLY A 9 11.26 7.69 -14.43
CA GLY A 9 11.97 8.99 -14.39
C GLY A 9 12.78 9.23 -13.12
N PHE A 10 12.90 8.23 -12.24
CA PHE A 10 13.79 8.29 -11.10
C PHE A 10 15.20 7.87 -11.57
N TYR A 11 16.25 8.41 -10.94
CA TYR A 11 17.63 7.89 -11.02
C TYR A 11 17.98 7.01 -9.80
N PRO A 12 17.18 5.99 -9.42
CA PRO A 12 17.43 5.23 -8.20
C PRO A 12 18.54 4.21 -8.38
N VAL A 13 19.05 4.00 -9.61
CA VAL A 13 20.22 3.14 -9.85
C VAL A 13 21.36 3.58 -8.95
N ARG A 14 21.75 4.87 -8.99
CA ARG A 14 22.79 5.41 -8.10
C ARG A 14 22.41 5.34 -6.63
N GLY A 15 21.15 5.56 -6.28
CA GLY A 15 20.69 5.51 -4.88
C GLY A 15 20.73 4.09 -4.30
N ILE A 16 20.32 3.11 -5.11
CA ILE A 16 20.33 1.69 -4.76
C ILE A 16 21.76 1.18 -4.69
N GLU A 17 22.59 1.47 -5.70
CA GLU A 17 24.03 1.15 -5.71
C GLU A 17 24.71 1.69 -4.45
N ASN A 18 24.48 2.97 -4.10
CA ASN A 18 25.03 3.55 -2.87
C ASN A 18 24.58 2.85 -1.59
N LEU A 19 23.35 2.31 -1.57
CA LEU A 19 22.83 1.59 -0.41
C LEU A 19 23.33 0.13 -0.38
N GLU A 20 23.56 -0.48 -1.53
CA GLU A 20 24.22 -1.78 -1.66
C GLU A 20 25.69 -1.72 -1.26
N ASP A 21 26.44 -0.71 -1.73
CA ASP A 21 27.84 -0.45 -1.36
C ASP A 21 28.01 -0.26 0.15
N ARG A 22 26.99 0.30 0.82
CA ARG A 22 26.97 0.49 2.27
C ARG A 22 26.46 -0.74 3.03
N GLY A 23 26.17 -1.85 2.35
CA GLY A 23 25.62 -3.07 2.94
C GLY A 23 24.23 -2.89 3.57
N LEU A 24 23.51 -1.83 3.20
CA LEU A 24 22.19 -1.52 3.74
C LEU A 24 21.07 -2.25 2.99
N LEU A 25 21.31 -2.53 1.71
CA LEU A 25 20.44 -3.27 0.81
C LEU A 25 21.23 -4.34 0.08
N SER A 26 20.52 -5.33 -0.47
CA SER A 26 21.03 -6.25 -1.48
C SER A 26 19.93 -6.58 -2.48
N VAL A 27 20.28 -6.86 -3.72
CA VAL A 27 19.36 -7.45 -4.71
C VAL A 27 19.51 -8.97 -4.68
N ASP A 28 18.40 -9.71 -4.54
CA ASP A 28 18.43 -11.17 -4.66
C ASP A 28 18.32 -11.66 -6.10
N ASP A 29 18.49 -12.96 -6.29
CA ASP A 29 18.42 -13.64 -7.60
C ASP A 29 17.07 -13.43 -8.32
N SER A 30 16.02 -13.03 -7.59
CA SER A 30 14.71 -12.67 -8.15
C SER A 30 14.57 -11.19 -8.51
N ASN A 31 15.69 -10.45 -8.52
CA ASN A 31 15.77 -9.02 -8.75
C ASN A 31 14.92 -8.19 -7.75
N LYS A 32 14.83 -8.67 -6.50
CA LYS A 32 14.13 -7.97 -5.43
C LYS A 32 15.13 -7.36 -4.47
N LEU A 33 14.88 -6.09 -4.12
CA LEU A 33 15.59 -5.43 -3.04
C LEU A 33 15.26 -6.09 -1.70
N ARG A 34 16.32 -6.46 -0.98
CA ARG A 34 16.29 -6.99 0.38
C ARG A 34 17.03 -6.04 1.28
N MET A 35 16.44 -5.81 2.45
CA MET A 35 17.13 -5.20 3.58
C MET A 35 17.26 -6.26 4.65
N HIS A 36 18.41 -6.35 5.30
CA HIS A 36 18.58 -7.29 6.42
C HIS A 36 17.53 -7.05 7.51
N GLN A 37 16.99 -8.11 8.12
CA GLN A 37 15.91 -8.00 9.10
C GLN A 37 16.27 -7.08 10.28
N LEU A 38 17.53 -7.11 10.74
CA LEU A 38 18.02 -6.23 11.80
C LEU A 38 18.01 -4.76 11.38
N LEU A 39 18.40 -4.44 10.14
CA LEU A 39 18.34 -3.06 9.63
C LEU A 39 16.89 -2.59 9.50
N GLN A 40 15.97 -3.47 9.08
CA GLN A 40 14.55 -3.16 9.06
C GLN A 40 14.02 -2.88 10.48
N GLN A 41 14.40 -3.71 11.46
CA GLN A 41 14.00 -3.53 12.86
C GLN A 41 14.57 -2.22 13.42
N MET A 42 15.85 -1.95 13.17
CA MET A 42 16.51 -0.71 13.57
C MET A 42 15.81 0.52 12.97
N GLY A 43 15.51 0.51 11.67
CA GLY A 43 14.80 1.60 11.02
C GLY A 43 13.40 1.84 11.60
N LYS A 44 12.67 0.77 11.93
CA LYS A 44 11.37 0.86 12.62
C LYS A 44 11.52 1.43 14.03
N GLU A 45 12.56 1.01 14.75
CA GLU A 45 12.83 1.42 16.12
C GLU A 45 13.26 2.90 16.21
N ILE A 46 14.07 3.38 15.29
CA ILE A 46 14.44 4.81 15.18
C ILE A 46 13.19 5.68 15.09
N ILE A 47 12.18 5.26 14.31
CA ILE A 47 10.92 6.00 14.19
C ILE A 47 10.12 5.93 15.50
N ARG A 48 10.07 4.76 16.14
CA ARG A 48 9.39 4.57 17.44
C ARG A 48 9.96 5.50 18.51
N GLN A 49 11.28 5.60 18.58
CA GLN A 49 12.00 6.40 19.58
C GLN A 49 11.78 7.91 19.45
N LYS A 50 11.29 8.42 18.31
CA LYS A 50 10.95 9.83 18.16
C LYS A 50 9.80 10.28 19.07
N ALA A 51 8.90 9.36 19.43
CA ALA A 51 7.78 9.62 20.33
C ALA A 51 7.33 8.29 20.97
N PRO A 52 8.07 7.75 21.97
CA PRO A 52 7.89 6.38 22.47
C PRO A 52 6.49 6.06 23.00
N ASP A 53 5.84 7.04 23.63
CA ASP A 53 4.53 6.87 24.27
C ASP A 53 3.39 7.54 23.50
N GLU A 54 3.71 8.21 22.38
CA GLU A 54 2.76 9.00 21.59
C GLU A 54 2.80 8.57 20.13
N PRO A 55 2.23 7.39 19.78
CA PRO A 55 2.29 6.87 18.41
C PRO A 55 1.67 7.84 17.40
N GLY A 56 0.66 8.61 17.78
CA GLY A 56 0.03 9.64 16.93
C GLY A 56 0.96 10.77 16.47
N LYS A 57 2.08 11.01 17.15
CA LYS A 57 3.10 12.01 16.75
C LYS A 57 4.10 11.46 15.73
N ARG A 58 4.05 10.17 15.40
CA ARG A 58 5.01 9.53 14.48
C ARG A 58 4.50 9.57 13.04
N CYS A 59 5.43 9.68 12.10
CA CYS A 59 5.07 9.68 10.68
C CYS A 59 4.76 8.28 10.10
N ARG A 60 5.15 7.21 10.80
CA ARG A 60 4.97 5.83 10.34
C ARG A 60 4.66 4.91 11.51
N LEU A 61 3.64 4.08 11.36
CA LEU A 61 3.27 3.06 12.34
C LEU A 61 3.43 1.67 11.72
N TRP A 62 4.39 0.91 12.24
CA TRP A 62 4.75 -0.43 11.75
C TRP A 62 4.33 -1.56 12.69
N ARG A 63 4.17 -1.25 13.99
CA ARG A 63 3.71 -2.20 14.99
C ARG A 63 2.19 -2.21 14.98
N HIS A 64 1.62 -3.40 14.92
CA HIS A 64 0.19 -3.61 14.86
C HIS A 64 -0.53 -2.93 16.05
N GLU A 65 0.02 -3.06 17.25
CA GLU A 65 -0.51 -2.42 18.46
C GLU A 65 -0.56 -0.90 18.37
N ASP A 66 0.54 -0.25 17.96
CA ASP A 66 0.57 1.21 17.78
C ASP A 66 -0.46 1.66 16.75
N SER A 67 -0.59 0.91 15.65
CA SER A 67 -1.58 1.19 14.62
C SER A 67 -3.00 1.08 15.15
N LEU A 68 -3.33 0.06 15.95
CA LEU A 68 -4.65 -0.07 16.57
C LEU A 68 -4.92 0.99 17.64
N ASN A 69 -3.91 1.38 18.42
CA ASN A 69 -4.06 2.38 19.48
C ASN A 69 -4.48 3.73 18.90
N VAL A 70 -3.83 4.17 17.81
CA VAL A 70 -4.20 5.45 17.19
C VAL A 70 -5.60 5.43 16.52
N LEU A 71 -6.14 4.24 16.22
CA LEU A 71 -7.53 4.13 15.75
C LEU A 71 -8.54 4.38 16.88
N LYS A 72 -8.19 4.08 18.12
CA LYS A 72 -9.07 4.29 19.30
C LYS A 72 -9.07 5.74 19.78
N GLU A 73 -8.00 6.48 19.53
CA GLU A 73 -7.90 7.90 19.86
C GLU A 73 -8.80 8.75 18.95
N ASN A 74 -9.30 9.88 19.42
CA ASN A 74 -10.11 10.82 18.61
C ASN A 74 -9.29 12.06 18.18
N THR A 75 -8.03 11.84 17.82
CA THR A 75 -7.07 12.90 17.45
C THR A 75 -6.79 12.85 15.95
N VAL A 76 -6.60 14.03 15.35
CA VAL A 76 -6.17 14.16 13.95
C VAL A 76 -4.66 13.97 13.87
N LEU A 77 -4.22 12.95 13.14
CA LEU A 77 -2.82 12.54 13.05
C LEU A 77 -2.14 13.16 11.83
N LYS A 78 -1.92 14.47 11.91
CA LYS A 78 -1.35 15.27 10.80
C LYS A 78 0.02 14.77 10.32
N PHE A 79 0.77 14.05 11.13
CA PHE A 79 2.09 13.56 10.77
C PHE A 79 2.07 12.17 10.13
N LEU A 80 0.99 11.40 10.32
CA LEU A 80 0.94 10.01 9.91
C LEU A 80 0.88 9.90 8.39
N LYS A 81 1.92 9.32 7.80
CA LYS A 81 2.06 9.05 6.37
C LYS A 81 1.86 7.57 6.03
N ILE A 82 2.19 6.66 6.95
CA ILE A 82 2.09 5.22 6.72
C ILE A 82 1.32 4.54 7.85
N LEU A 83 0.20 3.91 7.50
CA LEU A 83 -0.64 3.11 8.38
C LEU A 83 -0.56 1.64 7.97
N ASN A 84 -0.04 0.80 8.87
CA ASN A 84 0.07 -0.63 8.63
C ASN A 84 -0.87 -1.43 9.56
N LEU A 85 -1.94 -1.94 8.99
CA LEU A 85 -2.91 -2.81 9.65
C LEU A 85 -2.82 -4.25 9.14
N SER A 86 -1.68 -4.65 8.56
CA SER A 86 -1.51 -6.01 8.01
C SER A 86 -1.82 -7.09 9.05
N HIS A 87 -2.45 -8.16 8.60
CA HIS A 87 -2.80 -9.34 9.39
C HIS A 87 -3.76 -9.07 10.54
N SER A 88 -4.51 -7.96 10.50
CA SER A 88 -5.61 -7.69 11.41
C SER A 88 -6.77 -8.64 11.10
N ARG A 89 -6.87 -9.75 11.84
CA ARG A 89 -7.87 -10.81 11.57
C ARG A 89 -9.30 -10.37 11.86
N ASP A 90 -9.46 -9.50 12.85
CA ASP A 90 -10.75 -9.00 13.32
C ASP A 90 -11.21 -7.73 12.59
N LEU A 91 -10.37 -7.18 11.69
CA LEU A 91 -10.70 -6.00 10.90
C LEU A 91 -11.69 -6.39 9.79
N THR A 92 -12.97 -6.11 10.01
CA THR A 92 -14.04 -6.34 9.01
C THR A 92 -14.25 -5.14 8.10
N GLU A 93 -13.97 -3.93 8.59
CA GLU A 93 -14.04 -2.67 7.87
C GLU A 93 -12.83 -1.81 8.26
N THR A 94 -12.30 -1.00 7.33
CA THR A 94 -11.26 -0.02 7.68
C THR A 94 -11.84 1.11 8.53
N PRO A 95 -11.02 1.82 9.34
CA PRO A 95 -11.47 3.06 9.98
C PRO A 95 -11.87 4.11 8.92
N ASP A 96 -12.58 5.16 9.35
CA ASP A 96 -12.63 6.39 8.57
C ASP A 96 -11.21 6.97 8.44
N PHE A 97 -10.90 7.57 7.29
CA PHE A 97 -9.59 8.15 7.00
C PHE A 97 -9.51 9.67 7.22
N PHE A 98 -10.59 10.29 7.71
CA PHE A 98 -10.65 11.75 7.92
C PHE A 98 -9.56 12.24 8.88
N ARG A 99 -9.23 11.41 9.87
CA ARG A 99 -8.19 11.71 10.88
C ARG A 99 -6.76 11.59 10.35
N PHE A 100 -6.54 11.11 9.13
CA PHE A 100 -5.21 10.89 8.55
C PHE A 100 -5.01 11.70 7.25
N PRO A 101 -5.11 13.04 7.29
CA PRO A 101 -5.19 13.87 6.07
C PRO A 101 -3.95 13.76 5.16
N ASN A 102 -2.80 13.35 5.71
CA ASN A 102 -1.52 13.26 5.00
C ASN A 102 -1.07 11.81 4.77
N LEU A 103 -2.01 10.86 4.76
CA LEU A 103 -1.70 9.45 4.65
C LEU A 103 -1.30 9.08 3.22
N GLU A 104 -0.04 8.68 3.06
CA GLU A 104 0.57 8.32 1.78
C GLU A 104 0.45 6.82 1.47
N LYS A 105 0.39 5.98 2.50
CA LYS A 105 0.39 4.52 2.34
C LYS A 105 -0.48 3.80 3.36
N VAL A 106 -1.35 2.94 2.86
CA VAL A 106 -2.20 2.03 3.65
C VAL A 106 -1.83 0.59 3.34
N ILE A 107 -1.49 -0.18 4.38
CA ILE A 107 -1.12 -1.59 4.24
C ILE A 107 -2.11 -2.45 5.03
N LEU A 108 -2.97 -3.18 4.31
CA LEU A 108 -4.01 -4.08 4.84
C LEU A 108 -3.72 -5.54 4.48
N LYS A 109 -2.45 -5.86 4.19
CA LYS A 109 -2.05 -7.17 3.70
C LYS A 109 -2.48 -8.27 4.68
N GLY A 110 -3.20 -9.27 4.21
CA GLY A 110 -3.59 -10.45 4.98
C GLY A 110 -4.68 -10.16 6.02
N CYS A 111 -5.44 -9.09 5.89
CA CYS A 111 -6.67 -8.86 6.64
C CYS A 111 -7.78 -9.78 6.09
N TYR A 112 -7.76 -11.05 6.48
CA TYR A 112 -8.70 -12.06 5.95
C TYR A 112 -10.17 -11.79 6.30
N GLY A 113 -10.41 -11.04 7.38
CA GLY A 113 -11.74 -10.62 7.82
C GLY A 113 -12.31 -9.43 7.06
N LEU A 114 -11.48 -8.68 6.31
CA LEU A 114 -11.86 -7.41 5.70
C LEU A 114 -12.89 -7.62 4.60
N VAL A 115 -14.07 -7.03 4.77
CA VAL A 115 -15.20 -7.08 3.85
C VAL A 115 -15.33 -5.78 3.06
N GLU A 116 -15.03 -4.65 3.70
CA GLU A 116 -15.23 -3.32 3.12
C GLU A 116 -14.07 -2.37 3.48
N VAL A 117 -13.76 -1.47 2.55
CA VAL A 117 -12.91 -0.30 2.80
C VAL A 117 -13.84 0.89 2.88
N HIS A 118 -13.73 1.66 3.96
CA HIS A 118 -14.55 2.84 4.20
C HIS A 118 -14.34 3.89 3.09
N GLU A 119 -15.43 4.53 2.65
CA GLU A 119 -15.43 5.44 1.50
C GLU A 119 -14.60 6.72 1.70
N SER A 120 -14.33 7.11 2.95
CA SER A 120 -13.43 8.25 3.20
C SER A 120 -11.98 8.01 2.79
N ILE A 121 -11.61 6.80 2.33
CA ILE A 121 -10.33 6.59 1.66
C ILE A 121 -10.19 7.53 0.44
N GLY A 122 -11.28 7.83 -0.27
CA GLY A 122 -11.27 8.74 -1.41
C GLY A 122 -11.03 10.20 -1.03
N ASP A 123 -11.14 10.57 0.25
CA ASP A 123 -10.80 11.90 0.74
C ASP A 123 -9.27 12.11 0.80
N LEU A 124 -8.48 11.04 0.63
CA LEU A 124 -7.03 11.08 0.47
C LEU A 124 -6.60 11.33 -1.00
N GLU A 125 -7.46 12.01 -1.76
CA GLU A 125 -7.36 12.29 -3.19
C GLU A 125 -5.96 12.73 -3.66
N THR A 126 -5.30 13.59 -2.86
CA THR A 126 -4.00 14.19 -3.19
C THR A 126 -2.82 13.61 -2.41
N SER A 127 -3.07 12.68 -1.48
CA SER A 127 -2.04 12.17 -0.56
C SER A 127 -1.78 10.68 -0.71
N LEU A 128 -2.78 9.84 -0.99
CA LEU A 128 -2.62 8.38 -0.98
C LEU A 128 -1.93 7.85 -2.26
N ILE A 129 -0.68 7.43 -2.11
CA ILE A 129 0.18 6.94 -3.19
C ILE A 129 0.11 5.40 -3.31
N SER A 130 -0.11 4.70 -2.19
CA SER A 130 -0.06 3.24 -2.17
C SER A 130 -1.12 2.59 -1.29
N LEU A 131 -1.89 1.68 -1.88
CA LEU A 131 -2.87 0.85 -1.20
C LEU A 131 -2.57 -0.64 -1.41
N ASN A 132 -2.39 -1.38 -0.32
CA ASN A 132 -2.11 -2.82 -0.36
C ASN A 132 -3.19 -3.63 0.35
N LEU A 133 -4.01 -4.32 -0.43
CA LEU A 133 -5.10 -5.21 -0.03
C LEU A 133 -4.78 -6.68 -0.32
N LYS A 134 -3.50 -7.03 -0.50
CA LYS A 134 -3.08 -8.41 -0.77
C LYS A 134 -3.54 -9.33 0.35
N GLY A 135 -4.29 -10.37 0.02
CA GLY A 135 -4.79 -11.39 0.94
C GLY A 135 -6.10 -11.01 1.62
N CYS A 136 -6.75 -9.90 1.25
CA CYS A 136 -8.09 -9.55 1.74
C CYS A 136 -9.18 -10.38 1.04
N LYS A 137 -9.26 -11.68 1.35
CA LYS A 137 -10.08 -12.67 0.63
C LYS A 137 -11.60 -12.45 0.71
N ARG A 138 -12.07 -11.67 1.68
CA ARG A 138 -13.49 -11.34 1.87
C ARG A 138 -13.91 -10.02 1.23
N LEU A 139 -12.95 -9.22 0.76
CA LEU A 139 -13.19 -7.95 0.10
C LEU A 139 -13.70 -8.20 -1.32
N ARG A 140 -14.94 -7.82 -1.60
CA ARG A 140 -15.62 -8.12 -2.88
C ARG A 140 -15.62 -6.98 -3.88
N LYS A 141 -15.45 -5.75 -3.41
CA LYS A 141 -15.49 -4.51 -4.20
C LYS A 141 -14.44 -3.54 -3.69
N LEU A 142 -14.01 -2.63 -4.55
CA LEU A 142 -13.32 -1.43 -4.12
C LEU A 142 -14.35 -0.40 -3.60
N PRO A 143 -13.92 0.56 -2.77
CA PRO A 143 -14.77 1.68 -2.38
C PRO A 143 -15.15 2.49 -3.63
N ARG A 144 -16.38 2.99 -3.69
CA ARG A 144 -16.91 3.73 -4.86
C ARG A 144 -16.13 5.01 -5.14
N THR A 145 -15.45 5.53 -4.13
CA THR A 145 -14.63 6.74 -4.15
C THR A 145 -13.17 6.50 -4.56
N ILE A 146 -12.80 5.28 -4.96
CA ILE A 146 -11.42 4.94 -5.34
C ILE A 146 -10.93 5.75 -6.56
N ASP A 147 -11.84 6.14 -7.44
CA ASP A 147 -11.61 6.98 -8.62
C ASP A 147 -11.16 8.40 -8.27
N ARG A 148 -11.45 8.88 -7.05
CA ARG A 148 -11.00 10.18 -6.55
C ARG A 148 -9.51 10.21 -6.25
N LEU A 149 -8.84 9.06 -6.15
CA LEU A 149 -7.42 9.01 -5.78
C LEU A 149 -6.51 9.42 -6.93
N LYS A 150 -6.30 10.73 -7.08
CA LYS A 150 -5.55 11.34 -8.19
C LYS A 150 -4.06 10.99 -8.22
N VAL A 151 -3.49 10.54 -7.11
CA VAL A 151 -2.04 10.24 -6.99
C VAL A 151 -1.74 8.77 -6.64
N LEU A 152 -2.73 7.87 -6.72
CA LEU A 152 -2.53 6.46 -6.40
C LEU A 152 -1.69 5.75 -7.46
N GLU A 153 -0.40 5.62 -7.20
CA GLU A 153 0.54 4.96 -8.12
C GLU A 153 0.56 3.43 -7.96
N THR A 154 0.29 2.92 -6.76
CA THR A 154 0.40 1.48 -6.45
C THR A 154 -0.87 0.93 -5.82
N LEU A 155 -1.50 -0.02 -6.51
CA LEU A 155 -2.63 -0.81 -6.01
C LEU A 155 -2.29 -2.30 -6.08
N ILE A 156 -2.29 -2.95 -4.91
CA ILE A 156 -2.05 -4.39 -4.79
C ILE A 156 -3.33 -5.03 -4.27
N ILE A 157 -3.93 -5.91 -5.06
CA ILE A 157 -5.11 -6.68 -4.69
C ILE A 157 -4.81 -8.17 -4.94
N SER A 158 -5.55 -9.09 -4.31
CA SER A 158 -5.44 -10.51 -4.62
C SER A 158 -6.68 -11.27 -4.20
N GLY A 159 -6.92 -12.43 -4.83
CA GLY A 159 -7.98 -13.33 -4.36
C GLY A 159 -9.39 -12.85 -4.73
N TRP A 160 -9.51 -12.05 -5.78
CA TRP A 160 -10.77 -11.86 -6.50
C TRP A 160 -11.02 -13.06 -7.41
N SER A 161 -10.99 -14.26 -6.84
CA SER A 161 -11.17 -15.54 -7.56
C SER A 161 -12.61 -15.75 -8.04
N SER A 162 -13.43 -14.70 -8.07
CA SER A 162 -14.82 -14.71 -8.51
C SER A 162 -15.17 -13.57 -9.47
N LEU A 163 -14.20 -12.75 -9.88
CA LEU A 163 -14.45 -11.72 -10.88
C LEU A 163 -14.05 -12.29 -12.25
N ASP A 164 -15.04 -12.68 -13.06
CA ASP A 164 -14.86 -13.03 -14.48
C ASP A 164 -14.31 -11.85 -15.31
N ARG A 165 -14.22 -10.64 -14.72
CA ARG A 165 -13.72 -9.40 -15.33
C ARG A 165 -12.97 -8.57 -14.29
N LEU A 166 -11.96 -7.79 -14.68
CA LEU A 166 -11.47 -6.71 -13.82
C LEU A 166 -12.63 -5.74 -13.49
N PRO A 167 -12.69 -5.15 -12.28
CA PRO A 167 -13.68 -4.11 -12.00
C PRO A 167 -13.42 -2.91 -12.91
N GLU A 168 -14.47 -2.38 -13.54
CA GLU A 168 -14.41 -1.16 -14.34
C GLU A 168 -13.84 0.02 -13.53
N ASP A 169 -14.02 0.02 -12.22
CA ASP A 169 -13.50 1.01 -11.27
C ASP A 169 -11.98 1.22 -11.36
N ILE A 170 -11.21 0.17 -11.64
CA ILE A 170 -9.73 0.28 -11.73
C ILE A 170 -9.32 1.05 -12.99
N ARG A 171 -10.11 1.00 -14.07
CA ARG A 171 -9.84 1.76 -15.29
C ARG A 171 -9.95 3.28 -15.05
N MET A 172 -10.64 3.70 -14.01
CA MET A 172 -10.82 5.13 -13.68
C MET A 172 -9.58 5.73 -12.99
N ILE A 173 -8.67 4.89 -12.48
CA ILE A 173 -7.48 5.34 -11.74
C ILE A 173 -6.35 5.66 -12.73
N VAL A 174 -6.39 6.87 -13.29
CA VAL A 174 -5.44 7.33 -14.33
C VAL A 174 -3.98 7.44 -13.85
N SER A 175 -3.75 7.52 -12.54
CA SER A 175 -2.42 7.66 -11.94
C SER A 175 -1.69 6.34 -11.68
N LEU A 176 -2.36 5.21 -11.93
CA LEU A 176 -1.86 3.89 -11.54
C LEU A 176 -0.68 3.46 -12.41
N ARG A 177 0.44 3.12 -11.77
CA ARG A 177 1.68 2.68 -12.42
C ARG A 177 1.96 1.22 -12.16
N VAL A 178 1.66 0.78 -10.94
CA VAL A 178 1.87 -0.59 -10.49
C VAL A 178 0.54 -1.16 -10.02
N PHE A 179 0.04 -2.10 -10.81
CA PHE A 179 -1.14 -2.88 -10.48
C PHE A 179 -0.76 -4.36 -10.36
N LEU A 180 -0.87 -4.91 -9.15
CA LEU A 180 -0.55 -6.31 -8.89
C LEU A 180 -1.79 -7.05 -8.45
N VAL A 181 -2.10 -8.13 -9.18
CA VAL A 181 -3.18 -9.07 -8.84
C VAL A 181 -2.59 -10.46 -8.69
N ASP A 182 -2.60 -11.02 -7.48
CA ASP A 182 -2.29 -12.43 -7.29
C ASP A 182 -3.56 -13.27 -7.49
N GLY A 183 -3.48 -14.27 -8.38
CA GLY A 183 -4.55 -15.24 -8.66
C GLY A 183 -5.39 -14.95 -9.91
N VAL A 184 -4.98 -14.01 -10.77
CA VAL A 184 -5.57 -13.82 -12.11
C VAL A 184 -4.53 -14.26 -13.15
N ASP A 185 -4.95 -15.06 -14.13
CA ASP A 185 -4.10 -15.41 -15.27
C ASP A 185 -3.73 -14.12 -16.03
N LEU A 186 -2.45 -13.73 -15.96
CA LEU A 186 -1.93 -12.54 -16.63
C LEU A 186 -2.15 -12.60 -18.15
N GLY A 187 -2.33 -13.80 -18.73
CA GLY A 187 -2.67 -14.01 -20.14
C GLY A 187 -4.05 -13.46 -20.56
N LEU A 188 -5.02 -13.41 -19.65
CA LEU A 188 -6.35 -12.83 -19.89
C LEU A 188 -6.34 -11.29 -19.80
N LEU A 189 -5.49 -10.76 -18.93
CA LEU A 189 -5.30 -9.31 -18.72
C LEU A 189 -4.67 -8.63 -19.95
N PHE A 190 -3.63 -9.22 -20.55
CA PHE A 190 -3.00 -8.64 -21.73
C PHE A 190 -3.84 -8.76 -23.01
N ARG A 191 -4.73 -9.76 -23.12
CA ARG A 191 -5.66 -9.89 -24.25
C ARG A 191 -6.74 -8.81 -24.22
N THR A 192 -7.36 -8.60 -23.06
CA THR A 192 -8.38 -7.54 -22.87
C THR A 192 -7.81 -6.12 -23.01
N TRP A 193 -6.53 -5.90 -22.63
CA TRP A 193 -5.87 -4.61 -22.85
C TRP A 193 -5.51 -4.32 -24.32
N LYS A 194 -5.15 -5.35 -25.12
CA LYS A 194 -4.78 -5.19 -26.53
C LYS A 194 -5.96 -5.14 -27.49
N GLU A 195 -7.04 -5.86 -27.21
CA GLU A 195 -8.21 -5.95 -28.10
C GLU A 195 -9.08 -4.68 -28.08
N GLU A 196 -9.00 -3.86 -27.03
CA GLU A 196 -9.84 -2.64 -26.87
C GLU A 196 -9.08 -1.32 -27.09
N THR A 197 -7.77 -1.38 -27.37
CA THR A 197 -6.93 -0.20 -27.71
C THR A 197 -6.47 -0.17 -29.17
N SER A 198 -7.04 -1.05 -30.01
CA SER A 198 -6.83 -1.10 -31.48
C SER A 198 -8.01 -0.48 -32.23
#